data_AF-A0A819CYC5-F1
#
_entry.id   AF-A0A819CYC5-F1
#
_cell.length_a   1.000
_cell.length_b   1.000
_cell.length_c   1.000
_cell.angle_alpha   90.00
_cell.angle_beta   90.00
_cell.angle_gamma   90.00
#
_symmetry.space_group_name_H-M   'P 1'
#
loop_
_entity.id
_entity.type
_entity.pdbx_description
1 polymer ?
#
loop_
_entity_poly.entity_id
_entity_poly.type
_entity_poly.pdbx_seq_one_letter_code
_entity_poly.pdbx_strand_id
1 'polypeptide(L)'
;MEKTEAYECLHQNNPLPNLIERTNKYLLNLRLTKWITQKQYEQLSIKSNEVELAHLYYLPKAHKTGTPLCPIISDLKHSTIKISKFLDELLRPLFNKMASNTSVTSGTEFIEQLHQ
;
A
#
# COMPACT_ATOMS: atom_id res chain seq x y z
N MET A 1 8.30 7.58 10.72
CA MET A 1 9.64 6.95 10.75
C MET A 1 10.65 8.07 10.67
N GLU A 2 11.48 8.19 11.69
CA GLU A 2 12.68 9.02 11.62
C GLU A 2 13.58 8.47 10.50
N LYS A 3 14.28 9.36 9.79
CA LYS A 3 15.28 8.94 8.81
C LYS A 3 16.44 8.29 9.56
N THR A 4 16.72 7.04 9.24
CA THR A 4 17.89 6.32 9.75
C THR A 4 18.91 6.19 8.62
N GLU A 5 20.18 6.01 8.98
CA GLU A 5 21.25 5.68 8.03
C GLU A 5 21.22 4.19 7.63
N ALA A 6 20.08 3.51 7.78
CA ALA A 6 19.94 2.08 7.53
C ALA A 6 19.71 1.73 6.04
N TYR A 7 19.45 2.73 5.20
CA TYR A 7 19.14 2.55 3.78
C TYR A 7 20.16 3.26 2.92
N GLU A 8 20.71 2.55 1.94
CA GLU A 8 21.61 3.10 0.94
C GLU A 8 20.87 3.34 -0.38
N CYS A 9 21.15 4.48 -1.03
CA CYS A 9 20.58 4.78 -2.33
C CYS A 9 21.29 3.95 -3.40
N LEU A 10 20.56 3.05 -4.07
CA LEU A 10 21.14 2.14 -5.05
C LEU A 10 21.65 2.85 -6.32
N HIS A 11 21.07 4.00 -6.69
CA HIS A 11 21.41 4.77 -7.90
C HIS A 11 21.34 6.28 -7.62
N GLN A 12 22.12 7.07 -8.36
CA GLN A 12 22.15 8.53 -8.23
C GLN A 12 20.85 9.20 -8.72
N ASN A 13 20.18 8.59 -9.70
CA ASN A 13 18.93 9.11 -10.25
C ASN A 13 17.76 8.69 -9.37
N ASN A 14 17.19 9.65 -8.63
CA ASN A 14 15.99 9.44 -7.84
C ASN A 14 14.74 9.41 -8.74
N PRO A 15 14.02 8.28 -8.89
CA PRO A 15 12.82 8.21 -9.72
C PRO A 15 11.57 8.83 -9.07
N LEU A 16 11.62 9.19 -7.78
CA LEU A 16 10.46 9.68 -7.02
C LEU A 16 9.76 10.89 -7.66
N PRO A 17 10.46 11.93 -8.16
CA PRO A 17 9.79 13.08 -8.77
C PRO A 17 8.96 12.68 -10.00
N ASN A 18 9.52 11.84 -10.88
CA ASN A 18 8.80 11.37 -12.07
C ASN A 18 7.61 10.48 -11.70
N LEU A 19 7.75 9.65 -10.67
CA LEU A 19 6.66 8.83 -10.16
C LEU A 19 5.50 9.69 -9.64
N ILE A 20 5.79 10.72 -8.85
CA ILE A 20 4.77 11.66 -8.34
C ILE A 20 4.06 12.36 -9.50
N GLU A 21 4.81 12.88 -10.46
CA GLU A 21 4.26 13.58 -11.63
C GLU A 21 3.33 12.65 -12.42
N ARG A 22 3.77 11.43 -12.71
CA ARG A 22 2.97 10.44 -13.46
C ARG A 22 1.69 10.07 -12.71
N THR A 23 1.78 9.81 -11.40
CA THR A 23 0.61 9.48 -10.58
C THR A 23 -0.41 10.62 -10.58
N ASN A 24 0.03 11.86 -10.36
CA ASN A 24 -0.85 13.03 -10.39
C ASN A 24 -1.45 13.27 -11.78
N LYS A 25 -0.69 13.03 -12.86
CA LYS A 25 -1.20 13.11 -14.24
C LYS A 25 -2.34 12.12 -14.48
N TYR A 26 -2.22 10.87 -13.99
CA TYR A 26 -3.31 9.90 -14.11
C TYR A 26 -4.55 10.32 -13.31
N LEU A 27 -4.36 10.79 -12.06
CA LEU A 27 -5.46 11.28 -11.23
C LEU A 27 -6.18 12.48 -11.88
N LEU A 28 -5.42 13.39 -12.49
CA LEU A 28 -6.01 14.52 -13.21
C LEU A 28 -6.81 14.04 -14.42
N ASN A 29 -6.30 13.07 -15.19
CA ASN A 29 -7.05 12.49 -16.29
C ASN A 29 -8.38 11.88 -15.81
N LEU A 30 -8.35 11.05 -14.76
CA LEU A 30 -9.56 10.47 -14.15
C LEU A 30 -10.56 11.55 -13.69
N ARG A 31 -10.06 12.69 -13.20
CA ARG A 31 -10.90 13.82 -12.82
C ARG A 31 -11.55 14.50 -14.02
N LEU A 32 -10.77 14.78 -15.07
CA LEU A 32 -11.25 15.43 -16.30
C LEU A 32 -12.28 14.57 -17.04
N THR A 33 -12.07 13.25 -17.03
CA THR A 33 -12.99 12.25 -17.59
C THR A 33 -14.16 11.91 -16.67
N LYS A 34 -14.27 12.56 -15.51
CA LYS A 34 -15.37 12.45 -14.52
C LYS A 34 -15.53 11.06 -13.88
N TRP A 35 -14.49 10.22 -13.87
CA TRP A 35 -14.48 8.97 -13.10
C TRP A 35 -14.34 9.22 -11.59
N ILE A 36 -13.73 10.35 -11.20
CA ILE A 36 -13.64 10.79 -9.81
C ILE A 36 -14.15 12.23 -9.64
N THR A 37 -14.68 12.51 -8.46
CA THR A 37 -15.15 13.84 -8.03
C THR A 37 -13.97 14.76 -7.73
N GLN A 38 -14.25 16.07 -7.59
CA GLN A 38 -13.22 17.06 -7.21
C GLN A 38 -12.62 16.72 -5.85
N LYS A 39 -13.49 16.42 -4.88
CA LYS A 39 -13.10 16.05 -3.52
C LYS A 39 -12.21 14.81 -3.51
N GLN A 40 -12.57 13.78 -4.27
CA GLN A 40 -11.75 12.57 -4.40
C GLN A 40 -10.39 12.87 -5.03
N TYR A 41 -10.35 13.68 -6.09
CA TYR A 41 -9.10 14.11 -6.72
C TYR A 41 -8.17 14.83 -5.73
N GLU A 42 -8.70 15.76 -4.94
CA GLU A 42 -7.93 16.50 -3.90
C GLU A 42 -7.40 15.56 -2.81
N GLN A 43 -8.21 14.59 -2.38
CA GLN A 43 -7.81 13.59 -1.38
C GLN A 43 -6.72 12.64 -1.91
N LEU A 44 -6.83 12.23 -3.17
CA LEU A 44 -5.93 11.26 -3.81
C LEU A 44 -4.63 11.88 -4.31
N SER A 45 -4.62 13.18 -4.61
CA SER A 45 -3.45 13.89 -5.13
C SER A 45 -2.25 13.74 -4.20
N ILE A 46 -1.09 13.55 -4.80
CA ILE A 46 0.17 13.25 -4.12
C ILE A 46 0.98 14.53 -3.97
N LYS A 47 1.43 14.79 -2.74
CA LYS A 47 2.38 15.86 -2.42
C LYS A 47 3.76 15.25 -2.20
N SER A 48 4.80 15.95 -2.67
CA SER A 48 6.18 15.46 -2.61
C SER A 48 6.71 15.23 -1.19
N ASN A 49 6.16 15.91 -0.19
CA ASN A 49 6.53 15.76 1.21
C ASN A 49 5.80 14.61 1.93
N GLU A 50 4.84 13.95 1.29
CA GLU A 50 4.02 12.89 1.89
C GLU A 50 4.45 11.48 1.47
N VAL A 51 5.32 11.35 0.46
CA VAL A 51 5.63 10.06 -0.17
C VAL A 51 7.13 9.78 -0.28
N GLU A 52 7.46 8.50 -0.28
CA GLU A 52 8.81 7.95 -0.41
C GLU A 52 8.80 6.79 -1.40
N LEU A 53 9.98 6.40 -1.88
CA LEU A 53 10.13 5.17 -2.67
C LEU A 53 9.95 3.93 -1.78
N ALA A 54 9.67 2.81 -2.43
CA ALA A 54 9.66 1.52 -1.78
C ALA A 54 11.02 1.21 -1.16
N HIS A 55 11.03 0.71 0.07
CA HIS A 55 12.26 0.28 0.73
C HIS A 55 12.43 -1.23 0.58
N LEU A 56 13.57 -1.66 0.02
CA LEU A 56 13.98 -3.06 0.03
C LEU A 56 14.81 -3.32 1.30
N TYR A 57 14.39 -4.29 2.11
CA TYR A 57 15.17 -4.77 3.24
C TYR A 57 15.03 -6.28 3.39
N TYR A 58 15.86 -6.87 4.26
CA TYR A 58 15.93 -8.31 4.45
C TYR A 58 15.65 -8.67 5.91
N LEU A 59 14.72 -9.61 6.13
CA LEU A 59 14.50 -10.21 7.44
C LEU A 59 15.33 -11.48 7.60
N PRO A 60 15.97 -11.71 8.75
CA PRO A 60 16.74 -12.93 8.98
C PRO A 60 15.83 -14.16 9.09
N LYS A 61 16.25 -15.26 8.45
CA LYS A 61 15.65 -16.59 8.48
C LYS A 61 16.63 -17.59 9.07
N ALA A 62 16.78 -17.55 10.40
CA ALA A 62 17.74 -18.40 11.13
C ALA A 62 17.52 -19.92 10.93
N HIS A 63 16.31 -20.34 10.57
CA HIS A 63 15.94 -21.75 10.42
C HIS A 63 16.16 -22.33 9.00
N LYS A 64 16.63 -21.55 8.02
CA LYS A 64 16.84 -22.02 6.63
C LYS A 64 18.32 -21.94 6.24
N THR A 65 18.98 -23.09 6.26
CA THR A 65 20.36 -23.24 5.76
C THR A 65 20.42 -22.90 4.27
N GLY A 66 21.39 -22.09 3.85
CA GLY A 66 21.57 -21.68 2.44
C GLY A 66 20.64 -20.56 1.95
N THR A 67 19.64 -20.15 2.72
CA THR A 67 18.79 -18.97 2.39
C THR A 67 18.47 -18.18 3.66
N PRO A 68 19.46 -17.48 4.23
CA PRO A 68 19.36 -16.89 5.56
C PRO A 68 18.53 -15.60 5.60
N LEU A 69 18.04 -15.11 4.46
CA LEU A 69 17.34 -13.82 4.36
C LEU A 69 15.99 -13.96 3.64
N CYS A 70 15.04 -13.13 4.05
CA CYS A 70 13.76 -12.91 3.37
C CYS A 70 13.73 -11.49 2.80
N PRO A 71 13.79 -11.30 1.47
CA PRO A 71 13.60 -9.97 0.91
C PRO A 71 12.16 -9.50 1.17
N ILE A 72 12.03 -8.23 1.56
CA ILE A 72 10.78 -7.53 1.78
C ILE A 72 10.84 -6.19 1.05
N ILE A 73 9.78 -5.86 0.32
CA ILE A 73 9.57 -4.54 -0.27
C ILE A 73 8.47 -3.85 0.53
N SER A 74 8.79 -2.69 1.13
CA SER A 74 7.83 -1.93 1.94
C SER A 74 7.40 -0.65 1.23
N ASP A 75 6.09 -0.55 1.01
CA ASP A 75 5.40 0.55 0.33
C ASP A 75 4.63 1.48 1.29
N LEU A 76 5.02 1.54 2.56
CA LEU A 76 4.28 2.24 3.62
C LEU A 76 4.02 3.75 3.37
N LYS A 77 4.78 4.38 2.47
CA LYS A 77 4.58 5.77 2.03
C LYS A 77 4.61 5.92 0.51
N HIS A 78 4.28 4.85 -0.21
CA HIS A 78 4.33 4.88 -1.66
C HIS A 78 3.24 5.78 -2.25
N SER A 79 3.48 6.32 -3.45
CA SER A 79 2.55 7.21 -4.16
C SER A 79 1.16 6.61 -4.44
N THR A 80 1.03 5.29 -4.35
CA THR A 80 -0.22 4.56 -4.61
C THR A 80 -1.05 4.31 -3.34
N ILE A 81 -0.55 4.59 -2.13
CA ILE A 81 -1.20 4.13 -0.89
C ILE A 81 -2.61 4.71 -0.71
N LYS A 82 -2.81 5.98 -1.03
CA LYS A 82 -4.13 6.63 -0.96
C LYS A 82 -5.10 6.04 -1.99
N ILE A 83 -4.59 5.70 -3.18
CA ILE A 83 -5.36 5.09 -4.26
C ILE A 83 -5.78 3.67 -3.87
N SER A 84 -4.85 2.87 -3.32
CA SER A 84 -5.13 1.52 -2.83
C SER A 84 -6.18 1.54 -1.71
N LYS A 85 -6.06 2.46 -0.75
CA LYS A 85 -7.06 2.64 0.31
C LYS A 85 -8.43 3.01 -0.24
N PHE A 86 -8.48 3.95 -1.19
CA PHE A 86 -9.74 4.35 -1.82
C PHE A 86 -10.40 3.19 -2.58
N LEU A 87 -9.63 2.40 -3.32
CA LEU A 87 -10.14 1.21 -4.01
C LEU A 87 -10.62 0.14 -3.01
N ASP A 88 -9.88 -0.06 -1.93
CA ASP A 88 -10.28 -0.98 -0.87
C ASP A 88 -11.62 -0.58 -0.24
N GLU A 89 -11.80 0.71 0.09
CA GLU A 89 -13.06 1.23 0.63
C GLU A 89 -14.23 1.05 -0.36
N LEU A 90 -13.99 1.25 -1.66
CA LEU A 90 -15.00 1.02 -2.71
C LEU A 90 -15.40 -0.46 -2.83
N LEU A 91 -14.43 -1.37 -2.71
CA LEU A 91 -14.64 -2.80 -2.90
C LEU A 91 -15.07 -3.51 -1.61
N ARG A 92 -14.84 -2.92 -0.44
CA ARG A 92 -15.07 -3.52 0.89
C ARG A 92 -16.48 -4.09 1.06
N PRO A 93 -17.57 -3.41 0.67
CA PRO A 93 -18.91 -3.98 0.83
C PRO A 93 -19.12 -5.27 0.02
N LEU A 94 -18.54 -5.35 -1.18
CA LEU A 94 -18.60 -6.54 -2.02
C LEU A 94 -17.82 -7.70 -1.41
N PHE A 95 -16.60 -7.40 -0.94
CA PHE A 95 -15.76 -8.37 -0.25
C PHE A 95 -16.46 -8.92 1.00
N ASN A 96 -17.01 -8.06 1.85
CA ASN A 96 -17.68 -8.47 3.09
C ASN A 96 -18.89 -9.37 2.81
N LYS A 97 -19.67 -9.08 1.75
CA LYS A 97 -20.80 -9.91 1.35
C LYS A 97 -20.39 -11.31 0.89
N MET A 98 -19.27 -11.43 0.17
CA MET A 98 -18.74 -12.75 -0.23
C MET A 98 -18.10 -13.49 0.95
N ALA A 99 -17.37 -12.76 1.79
CA ALA A 99 -16.62 -13.29 2.91
C ALA A 99 -17.52 -13.82 4.03
N SER A 100 -18.76 -13.32 4.15
CA SER A 100 -19.68 -13.66 5.25
C SER A 100 -19.89 -15.15 5.48
N ASN A 101 -19.77 -15.96 4.42
CA ASN A 101 -20.01 -17.41 4.48
C ASN A 101 -18.74 -18.25 4.25
N THR A 102 -17.60 -17.61 3.96
CA THR A 102 -16.37 -18.30 3.51
C THR A 102 -15.14 -17.91 4.30
N SER A 103 -15.21 -16.84 5.09
CA SER A 103 -14.10 -16.29 5.85
C SER A 103 -14.58 -15.91 7.24
N VAL A 104 -13.69 -16.00 8.21
CA VAL A 104 -13.96 -15.49 9.56
C VAL A 104 -13.30 -14.14 9.72
N THR A 105 -14.01 -13.18 10.31
CA THR A 105 -13.50 -11.80 10.42
C THR A 105 -12.47 -11.64 11.53
N SER A 106 -12.57 -12.47 12.57
CA SER A 106 -11.65 -12.48 13.71
C SER A 106 -11.39 -13.90 14.23
N GLY A 107 -10.17 -14.15 14.69
CA GLY A 107 -9.85 -15.39 15.40
C GLY A 107 -10.66 -15.58 16.68
N THR A 108 -11.09 -14.48 17.34
CA THR A 108 -11.95 -14.57 18.53
C THR A 108 -13.35 -15.07 18.17
N GLU A 109 -13.96 -14.51 17.11
CA GLU A 109 -15.26 -14.93 16.58
C GLU A 109 -15.22 -16.41 16.17
N PHE A 110 -14.13 -16.83 15.53
CA PHE A 110 -13.94 -18.23 15.15
C PHE A 110 -13.94 -19.17 16.36
N ILE A 111 -13.19 -18.81 17.42
CA ILE A 111 -13.11 -19.62 18.64
C ILE A 111 -14.48 -19.69 19.31
N GLU A 112 -15.22 -18.57 19.40
CA GLU A 112 -16.58 -18.55 19.96
C GLU A 112 -17.54 -19.47 19.20
N GLN A 113 -17.46 -19.53 17.87
CA GLN A 113 -18.27 -20.43 17.04
C GLN A 113 -17.92 -21.91 17.23
N LEU A 114 -16.66 -22.25 17.55
CA LEU A 114 -16.25 -23.64 17.82
C LEU A 114 -16.74 -24.19 19.17
N HIS A 115 -17.15 -23.29 20.08
CA HIS A 115 -17.65 -23.65 21.41
C HIS A 115 -19.19 -23.76 21.47
N GLN A 116 -19.90 -23.55 20.35
CA GLN A 116 -21.34 -23.77 20.19
C GLN A 116 -21.62 -25.16 19.60
#